data_AF-A0A2V7ETE2-F1
#
_entry.id   AF-A0A2V7ETE2-F1
#
_cell.length_a   1.000
_cell.length_b   1.000
_cell.length_c   1.000
_cell.angle_alpha   90.00
_cell.angle_beta   90.00
_cell.angle_gamma   90.00
#
_symmetry.space_group_name_H-M   'P 1'
#
loop_
_entity.id
_entity.type
_entity.pdbx_description
1 polymer ?
#
loop_
_entity_poly.entity_id
_entity_poly.type
_entity_poly.pdbx_seq_one_letter_code
_entity_poly.pdbx_strand_id
1 'polypeptide(L)' 'MTFKITVVLRVSGRIDAEHVSELRSCMSRHGPTVVLDLDEVRLVDVVVVRFLVRCEADGVELHNCSRYIREWMDRERP' A
#
# COMPACT_ATOMS: atom_id res chain seq x y z
N MET A 1 8.02 -4.87 -28.19
CA MET A 1 8.52 -5.34 -26.88
C MET A 1 8.39 -4.17 -25.93
N THR A 2 7.35 -4.17 -25.11
CA THR A 2 7.00 -3.01 -24.26
C THR A 2 7.72 -3.15 -22.93
N PHE A 3 8.67 -2.26 -22.63
CA PHE A 3 9.32 -2.21 -21.33
C PHE A 3 8.38 -1.53 -20.32
N LYS A 4 7.95 -2.26 -19.29
CA LYS A 4 7.13 -1.73 -18.20
C LYS A 4 8.07 -1.26 -17.09
N ILE A 5 8.21 0.05 -16.91
CA ILE A 5 8.91 0.62 -15.76
C ILE A 5 7.98 0.48 -14.55
N THR A 6 8.49 -0.16 -13.50
CA THR A 6 7.77 -0.37 -12.24
C THR A 6 8.53 0.34 -11.14
N VAL A 7 7.82 1.16 -10.36
CA VAL A 7 8.38 1.85 -9.20
C VAL A 7 7.97 1.10 -7.94
N VAL A 8 8.95 0.69 -7.14
CA VAL A 8 8.69 0.07 -5.84
C VAL A 8 8.86 1.12 -4.75
N LEU A 9 7.78 1.42 -4.05
CA LEU A 9 7.78 2.29 -2.88
C LEU A 9 7.85 1.42 -1.62
N ARG A 10 9.03 1.40 -0.99
CA ARG A 10 9.22 0.74 0.30
C ARG A 10 8.75 1.64 1.42
N VAL A 11 7.81 1.15 2.23
CA VAL A 11 7.25 1.84 3.38
C VAL A 11 7.73 1.15 4.65
N SER A 12 8.11 1.92 5.66
CA SER A 12 8.67 1.39 6.90
C SER A 12 8.08 2.08 8.14
N GLY A 13 8.12 1.38 9.27
CA GLY A 13 7.68 1.90 10.55
C GLY A 13 6.19 1.71 10.81
N ARG A 14 5.55 2.78 11.30
CA ARG A 14 4.12 2.82 11.62
C ARG A 14 3.42 3.75 10.65
N ILE A 15 2.29 3.32 10.12
CA ILE A 15 1.46 4.14 9.23
C ILE A 15 0.13 4.42 9.94
N ASP A 16 -0.10 5.70 10.21
CA ASP A 16 -1.36 6.20 10.78
C ASP A 16 -2.19 6.94 9.72
N ALA A 17 -3.45 7.24 10.04
CA ALA A 17 -4.39 7.89 9.14
C ALA A 17 -3.87 9.20 8.51
N GLU A 18 -3.07 9.98 9.27
CA GLU A 18 -2.47 11.23 8.80
C GLU A 18 -1.49 11.06 7.63
N HIS A 19 -0.85 9.88 7.54
CA HIS A 19 0.16 9.58 6.52
C HIS A 19 -0.47 9.16 5.17
N VAL A 20 -1.77 8.84 5.13
CA VAL A 20 -2.43 8.33 3.92
C VAL A 20 -2.37 9.34 2.77
N SER A 21 -2.54 10.63 3.07
CA SER A 21 -2.48 11.69 2.05
C SER A 21 -1.10 11.80 1.41
N GLU A 22 -0.06 11.70 2.23
CA GLU A 22 1.34 11.73 1.77
C GLU A 22 1.67 10.48 0.95
N LEU A 23 1.30 9.29 1.43
CA LEU A 23 1.50 8.03 0.72
C LEU A 23 0.83 8.04 -0.66
N ARG A 24 -0.43 8.50 -0.74
CA ARG A 24 -1.15 8.68 -2.01
C ARG A 24 -0.45 9.67 -2.94
N SER A 25 0.07 10.75 -2.39
CA SER A 25 0.79 11.77 -3.16
C SER A 25 2.09 11.21 -3.74
N CYS A 26 2.84 10.43 -2.96
CA CYS A 26 4.02 9.70 -3.43
C CYS A 26 3.66 8.73 -4.57
N MET A 27 2.62 7.91 -4.40
CA MET A 27 2.17 6.99 -5.45
C MET A 27 1.81 7.73 -6.75
N SER A 28 1.04 8.82 -6.65
CA SER A 28 0.60 9.61 -7.81
C SER A 28 1.77 10.23 -8.60
N ARG A 29 2.87 10.59 -7.93
CA ARG A 29 4.07 11.15 -8.59
C ARG A 29 4.80 10.15 -9.47
N HIS A 30 4.65 8.85 -9.20
CA HIS A 30 5.38 7.79 -9.88
C HIS A 30 4.55 7.04 -10.94
N GLY A 31 3.30 7.47 -11.15
CA GLY A 31 2.42 6.96 -12.22
C GLY A 31 1.63 5.70 -11.83
N PRO A 32 0.96 5.06 -12.80
CA PRO A 32 0.06 3.93 -12.52
C PRO A 32 0.78 2.63 -12.14
N THR A 33 2.11 2.58 -12.27
CA THR A 33 2.92 1.38 -12.10
C THR A 33 3.68 1.37 -10.78
N VAL A 34 2.96 1.63 -9.68
CA VAL A 34 3.54 1.63 -8.34
C VAL A 34 3.23 0.30 -7.65
N VAL A 35 4.26 -0.26 -7.01
CA VAL A 35 4.17 -1.38 -6.09
C VAL A 35 4.48 -0.85 -4.70
N LEU A 36 3.69 -1.24 -3.69
CA LEU A 36 3.98 -0.92 -2.29
C LEU A 36 4.68 -2.11 -1.65
N ASP A 37 5.90 -1.92 -1.15
CA ASP A 37 6.61 -2.92 -0.34
C ASP A 37 6.43 -2.59 1.15
N LEU A 38 5.80 -3.50 1.88
CA LEU A 38 5.39 -3.34 3.27
C LEU A 38 6.24 -4.18 4.25
N ASP A 39 7.38 -4.72 3.81
CA ASP A 39 8.27 -5.58 4.60
C ASP A 39 8.65 -4.99 5.96
N GLU A 40 8.81 -3.66 6.02
CA GLU A 40 9.22 -2.94 7.24
C GLU A 40 8.05 -2.24 7.96
N VAL A 41 6.81 -2.49 7.54
CA VAL A 41 5.62 -1.93 8.20
C VAL A 41 5.21 -2.82 9.37
N ARG A 42 5.30 -2.27 10.58
CA ARG A 42 5.04 -3.00 11.82
C ARG A 42 3.65 -2.75 12.39
N LEU A 43 3.10 -1.56 12.17
CA LEU A 43 1.81 -1.14 12.71
C LEU A 43 1.07 -0.27 11.69
N VAL A 44 -0.24 -0.51 11.57
CA VAL A 44 -1.13 0.24 10.69
C VAL A 44 -2.43 0.58 11.41
N ASP A 45 -2.93 1.79 11.18
CA ASP A 45 -4.28 2.20 11.57
C ASP A 45 -5.35 1.57 10.65
N VAL A 46 -6.58 1.41 11.13
CA VAL A 46 -7.71 0.90 10.33
C VAL A 46 -8.00 1.74 9.08
N VAL A 47 -7.79 3.05 9.13
CA VAL A 47 -7.92 3.94 7.97
C VAL A 47 -6.89 3.57 6.90
N VAL A 48 -5.68 3.20 7.31
CA VAL A 48 -4.62 2.74 6.41
C VAL A 48 -4.96 1.36 5.84
N VAL A 49 -5.50 0.45 6.65
CA VAL A 49 -5.98 -0.86 6.16
C VAL A 49 -7.01 -0.68 5.03
N ARG A 50 -8.02 0.18 5.23
CA ARG A 50 -9.03 0.48 4.20
C ARG A 50 -8.40 1.10 2.94
N PHE A 51 -7.41 1.97 3.13
CA PHE A 51 -6.65 2.53 2.02
C PHE A 51 -5.91 1.44 1.23
N LEU A 52 -5.23 0.50 1.90
CA LEU A 52 -4.54 -0.62 1.25
C LEU A 52 -5.51 -1.55 0.51
N VAL A 53 -6.69 -1.82 1.08
CA VAL A 53 -7.76 -2.57 0.39
C VAL A 53 -8.16 -1.87 -0.90
N ARG A 54 -8.33 -0.54 -0.85
CA ARG A 54 -8.66 0.24 -2.03
C ARG A 54 -7.54 0.22 -3.07
N CYS A 55 -6.28 0.33 -2.64
CA CYS A 55 -5.13 0.21 -3.53
C CYS A 55 -5.12 -1.13 -4.27
N GLU A 56 -5.31 -2.24 -3.56
CA GLU A 56 -5.33 -3.57 -4.20
C GLU A 56 -6.51 -3.70 -5.18
N ALA A 57 -7.69 -3.16 -4.84
CA ALA A 57 -8.84 -3.12 -5.74
C ALA A 57 -8.61 -2.25 -6.99
N ASP A 58 -7.79 -1.20 -6.86
CA ASP A 58 -7.37 -0.33 -7.97
C ASP A 58 -6.17 -0.91 -8.76
N GLY A 59 -5.73 -2.14 -8.44
CA GLY A 59 -4.69 -2.87 -9.17
C GLY A 59 -3.26 -2.59 -8.71
N VAL A 60 -3.07 -1.92 -7.56
CA VAL A 60 -1.76 -1.71 -6.94
C VAL A 60 -1.29 -3.01 -6.29
N GLU A 61 -0.07 -3.44 -6.62
CA GLU A 61 0.52 -4.63 -6.02
C GLU A 61 1.08 -4.30 -4.62
N LEU A 62 0.76 -5.14 -3.64
CA LEU A 62 1.26 -5.04 -2.26
C LEU A 62 2.26 -6.18 -1.98
N HIS A 63 3.54 -5.86 -1.99
CA HIS A 63 4.65 -6.76 -1.68
C HIS A 63 4.90 -6.84 -0.17
N ASN A 64 5.35 -8.02 0.28
CA ASN A 64 5.75 -8.31 1.67
C ASN A 64 4.74 -7.83 2.74
N CYS A 65 3.46 -7.79 2.37
CA CYS A 65 2.40 -7.41 3.30
C CYS A 65 2.27 -8.49 4.37
N SER A 66 2.57 -8.11 5.61
CA SER A 66 2.56 -9.03 6.74
C SER A 66 1.19 -9.69 6.90
N ARG A 67 1.17 -10.93 7.39
CA ARG A 67 -0.07 -11.69 7.59
C ARG A 67 -1.09 -10.93 8.44
N TYR A 68 -0.63 -10.22 9.48
CA TYR A 68 -1.47 -9.38 10.31
C TYR A 68 -2.22 -8.31 9.50
N ILE A 69 -1.53 -7.59 8.61
CA ILE A 69 -2.14 -6.55 7.77
C ILE A 69 -3.11 -7.20 6.78
N ARG A 70 -2.74 -8.33 6.15
CA ARG A 70 -3.61 -9.10 5.25
C ARG A 70 -4.92 -9.52 5.93
N GLU A 71 -4.85 -10.06 7.14
CA GLU A 71 -6.02 -10.48 7.91
C GLU A 71 -6.96 -9.31 8.23
N TRP A 72 -6.42 -8.14 8.55
CA TRP A 72 -7.22 -6.93 8.75
C TRP A 72 -7.82 -6.41 7.44
N MET A 73 -7.06 -6.45 6.34
CA MET A 73 -7.59 -6.07 5.03
C MET A 73 -8.79 -6.94 4.65
N ASP A 74 -8.71 -8.25 4.85
CA ASP A 74 -9.80 -9.18 4.52
C ASP A 74 -11.06 -8.94 5.35
N ARG A 75 -10.93 -8.44 6.59
CA ARG A 75 -12.07 -8.03 7.43
C ARG A 75 -12.72 -6.71 6.99
N GLU A 76 -11.94 -5.82 6.37
CA GLU A 76 -12.41 -4.51 5.92
C GLU A 76 -12.78 -4.49 4.42
N ARG A 77 -12.66 -5.64 3.72
CA ARG A 77 -13.20 -5.79 2.36
C ARG A 77 -14.73 -5.74 2.41
N PRO A 78 -15.39 -5.02 1.47
CA PRO A 78 -16.84 -5.04 1.31
C PRO A 78 -17.39 -6.43 0.95
#